data_AF-A0A1A8NU72-F1
#
_entry.id   AF-A0A1A8NU72-F1
#
_cell.length_a   1.000
_cell.length_b   1.000
_cell.length_c   1.000
_cell.angle_alpha   90.00
_cell.angle_beta   90.00
_cell.angle_gamma   90.00
#
_symmetry.space_group_name_H-M   'P 1'
#
loop_
_entity.id
_entity.type
_entity.pdbx_description
1 polymer ?
#
loop_
_entity_poly.entity_id
_entity_poly.type
_entity_poly.pdbx_seq_one_letter_code
_entity_poly.pdbx_strand_id
1 'polypeptide(L)'
;EAHKSLVADKPPHFTPAQPPDGCRGMLCGFGAMCERDPTDPAKGECVCKRAECPSLVAPVCGSDSSTYSNECELEKAQCNTQRRIKVLRKGPCSLKDPCTDVTCSYGSTCVQSSDGLSAKCMCPLGCDGKPVQTVCGSDGKDYRNECELHQHACKNQKNIRVQYQGHCDPCKDMRNSLNTICRAEASTRQPQFFSLPESCPPADELCASNGQTYKSECAMTASGIQKDVKLRRVHAGRCRSKEDCTEKCLFNSVCVVEEPGSRCSCDPIDCGGAYKPLCGKDGRTYNNDCWRRKAECLSRSPIPVGHQGPCDLHVPSPCVNKVCDYGALCVVKNAEPVCECLEACPQTPDPVCGSDGQTYGSPCEMRAMGCALQKAIHIQHRGPCDEACANCSFGAICDAQSGQCVCPSECIESHQPVCGSDGATYNSECELHVRACKEQADLRVVSQGECRTCGDTVCAWGARCVENKCECQQCAGEAFSPVCGSDGNTYDNECELRRSSCIQKKKIDAAKPGSCDEDCGS
;
A
#
# COMPACT_ATOMS: atom_id res chain seq x y z
N GLU A 1 24.17 -40.96 -56.02
CA GLU A 1 24.60 -42.34 -55.72
C GLU A 1 24.90 -42.48 -54.24
N ALA A 2 24.77 -43.71 -53.74
CA ALA A 2 24.87 -44.17 -52.34
C ALA A 2 23.65 -43.78 -51.47
N HIS A 3 22.95 -44.69 -50.79
CA HIS A 3 23.42 -45.90 -50.13
C HIS A 3 22.35 -47.01 -50.08
N LYS A 4 22.75 -48.22 -50.50
CA LYS A 4 22.19 -49.50 -50.04
C LYS A 4 22.66 -49.79 -48.62
N SER A 5 21.80 -50.37 -47.78
CA SER A 5 22.10 -51.43 -46.80
C SER A 5 20.77 -51.92 -46.19
N LEU A 6 20.19 -53.01 -46.70
CA LEU A 6 20.23 -54.37 -46.14
C LEU A 6 19.39 -54.55 -44.85
N VAL A 7 18.20 -55.12 -45.03
CA VAL A 7 17.36 -55.72 -43.99
C VAL A 7 17.46 -57.23 -44.14
N ALA A 8 17.82 -57.94 -43.07
CA ALA A 8 17.61 -59.37 -42.96
C ALA A 8 17.22 -59.77 -41.52
N ASP A 9 16.15 -60.57 -41.47
CA ASP A 9 15.74 -61.56 -40.48
C ASP A 9 15.16 -61.18 -39.11
N LYS A 10 13.86 -61.48 -38.96
CA LYS A 10 13.29 -62.16 -37.77
C LYS A 10 12.08 -63.04 -38.15
N PRO A 11 11.88 -64.20 -37.48
CA PRO A 11 11.00 -65.29 -37.93
C PRO A 11 9.52 -65.15 -37.52
N PRO A 12 8.59 -65.90 -38.15
CA PRO A 12 7.16 -65.79 -37.87
C PRO A 12 6.75 -66.74 -36.73
N HIS A 13 6.33 -66.19 -35.60
CA HIS A 13 5.51 -66.91 -34.62
C HIS A 13 4.13 -66.26 -34.59
N PHE A 14 3.21 -66.81 -35.38
CA PHE A 14 1.78 -66.52 -35.27
C PHE A 14 1.21 -67.37 -34.13
N THR A 15 0.89 -66.72 -33.01
CA THR A 15 -0.06 -67.24 -32.02
C THR A 15 -1.49 -66.97 -32.51
N PRO A 16 -2.47 -67.83 -32.21
CA PRO A 16 -3.85 -67.62 -32.62
C PRO A 16 -4.37 -66.30 -32.04
N ALA A 17 -4.95 -65.45 -32.88
CA ALA A 17 -5.53 -64.18 -32.46
C ALA A 17 -6.59 -64.44 -31.37
N GLN A 18 -6.35 -63.90 -30.17
CA GLN A 18 -7.42 -63.73 -29.18
C GLN A 18 -8.58 -62.95 -29.83
N PRO A 19 -9.84 -63.24 -29.45
CA PRO A 19 -10.97 -62.48 -29.97
C PRO A 19 -10.71 -60.98 -29.81
N PRO A 20 -11.08 -60.13 -30.80
CA PRO A 20 -10.85 -58.71 -30.72
C PRO A 20 -11.49 -58.19 -29.43
N ASP A 21 -10.71 -57.56 -28.55
CA ASP A 21 -11.24 -56.95 -27.34
C ASP A 21 -11.87 -55.62 -27.76
N GLY A 22 -13.19 -55.50 -27.61
CA GLY A 22 -13.96 -54.35 -28.08
C GLY A 22 -13.52 -53.01 -27.47
N CYS A 23 -12.79 -53.02 -26.35
CA CYS A 23 -12.22 -51.82 -25.73
C CYS A 23 -10.72 -51.63 -25.99
N ARG A 24 -10.04 -52.59 -26.63
CA ARG A 24 -8.59 -52.52 -26.87
C ARG A 24 -8.29 -51.52 -27.99
N GLY A 25 -7.68 -50.41 -27.61
CA GLY A 25 -7.37 -49.30 -28.54
C GLY A 25 -8.52 -48.30 -28.73
N MET A 26 -9.64 -48.48 -28.02
CA MET A 26 -10.73 -47.51 -28.04
C MET A 26 -10.40 -46.31 -27.13
N LEU A 27 -10.28 -45.13 -27.73
CA LEU A 27 -10.02 -43.87 -27.01
C LEU A 27 -11.34 -43.15 -26.76
N CYS A 28 -11.92 -43.35 -25.58
CA CYS A 28 -13.10 -42.62 -25.16
C CYS A 28 -12.73 -41.18 -24.75
N GLY A 29 -13.35 -40.20 -25.40
CA GLY A 29 -13.14 -38.78 -25.10
C GLY A 29 -13.88 -38.32 -23.84
N PHE A 30 -13.51 -37.13 -23.34
CA PHE A 30 -14.28 -36.38 -22.34
C PHE A 30 -14.53 -37.10 -21.00
N GLY A 31 -13.60 -37.97 -20.58
CA GLY A 31 -13.69 -38.69 -19.30
C GLY A 31 -14.59 -39.93 -19.33
N ALA A 32 -15.08 -40.35 -20.50
CA ALA A 32 -15.80 -41.62 -20.66
C ALA A 32 -14.85 -42.82 -20.54
N MET A 33 -15.35 -43.93 -20.01
CA MET A 33 -14.62 -45.20 -19.94
C MET A 33 -15.24 -46.19 -20.92
N CYS A 34 -14.41 -46.99 -21.60
CA CYS A 34 -14.92 -48.05 -22.45
C CYS A 34 -15.41 -49.22 -21.59
N GLU A 35 -16.65 -49.63 -21.80
CA GLU A 35 -17.24 -50.82 -21.22
C GLU A 35 -17.55 -51.84 -22.32
N ARG A 36 -17.36 -53.12 -22.02
CA ARG A 36 -17.63 -54.20 -22.97
C ARG A 36 -19.13 -54.47 -23.02
N ASP A 37 -19.65 -54.75 -24.21
CA ASP A 37 -21.03 -55.22 -24.36
C ASP A 37 -21.15 -56.59 -23.64
N PRO A 38 -22.10 -56.75 -22.71
CA PRO A 38 -22.30 -58.00 -21.97
C PRO A 38 -22.60 -59.20 -22.88
N THR A 39 -23.08 -58.95 -24.11
CA THR A 39 -23.51 -59.97 -25.07
C THR A 39 -22.47 -60.25 -26.16
N ASP A 40 -21.57 -59.30 -26.43
CA ASP A 40 -20.51 -59.43 -27.43
C ASP A 40 -19.18 -58.79 -26.94
N PRO A 41 -18.20 -59.59 -26.48
CA PRO A 41 -16.90 -59.08 -26.04
C PRO A 41 -16.09 -58.35 -27.13
N ALA A 42 -16.46 -58.51 -28.41
CA ALA A 42 -15.86 -57.81 -29.53
C ALA A 42 -16.36 -56.38 -29.71
N LYS A 43 -17.40 -55.97 -28.96
CA LYS A 43 -18.02 -54.65 -29.04
C LYS A 43 -17.81 -53.89 -27.72
N GLY A 44 -17.17 -52.72 -27.81
CA GLY A 44 -16.99 -51.79 -26.71
C GLY A 44 -17.86 -50.55 -26.90
N GLU A 45 -18.37 -49.99 -25.82
CA GLU A 45 -19.12 -48.72 -25.81
C GLU A 45 -18.51 -47.75 -24.77
N CYS A 46 -18.38 -46.49 -25.15
CA CYS A 46 -17.91 -45.45 -24.24
C CYS A 46 -19.06 -44.97 -23.34
N VAL A 47 -18.96 -45.23 -22.04
CA VAL A 47 -19.98 -44.88 -21.06
C VAL A 47 -19.46 -43.89 -20.03
N CYS A 48 -20.34 -42.98 -19.60
CA CYS A 48 -20.07 -41.99 -18.56
C CYS A 48 -20.36 -42.58 -17.17
N LYS A 49 -19.38 -43.22 -16.53
CA LYS A 49 -19.57 -43.89 -15.22
C LYS A 49 -19.67 -42.97 -14.01
N ARG A 50 -19.29 -41.69 -14.10
CA ARG A 50 -19.41 -40.72 -12.98
C ARG A 50 -20.85 -40.22 -12.81
N ALA A 51 -21.80 -41.14 -12.59
CA ALA A 51 -23.20 -40.80 -12.36
C ALA A 51 -23.46 -40.30 -10.93
N GLU A 52 -22.70 -40.81 -9.96
CA GLU A 52 -22.79 -40.46 -8.54
C GLU A 52 -21.61 -39.58 -8.13
N CYS A 53 -21.88 -38.29 -7.93
CA CYS A 53 -20.92 -37.37 -7.33
C CYS A 53 -21.25 -37.17 -5.85
N PRO A 54 -20.24 -37.04 -4.97
CA PRO A 54 -20.47 -36.69 -3.58
C PRO A 54 -21.27 -35.39 -3.46
N SER A 55 -22.19 -35.31 -2.50
CA SER A 55 -22.99 -34.09 -2.22
C SER A 55 -22.17 -32.95 -1.60
N LEU A 56 -20.84 -33.02 -1.64
CA LEU A 56 -19.97 -31.96 -1.17
C LEU A 56 -20.13 -30.74 -2.08
N VAL A 57 -20.63 -29.64 -1.53
CA VAL A 57 -20.81 -28.38 -2.26
C VAL A 57 -19.50 -27.59 -2.19
N ALA A 58 -18.73 -27.64 -3.28
CA ALA A 58 -17.47 -26.93 -3.46
C ALA A 58 -17.42 -26.40 -4.90
N PRO A 59 -18.17 -25.32 -5.19
CA PRO A 59 -18.50 -24.95 -6.56
C PRO A 59 -17.26 -24.61 -7.39
N VAL A 60 -17.32 -24.88 -8.69
CA VAL A 60 -16.26 -24.55 -9.67
C VAL A 60 -16.87 -23.89 -10.90
N CYS A 61 -16.16 -22.92 -11.47
CA CYS A 61 -16.57 -22.25 -12.69
C CYS A 61 -15.90 -22.96 -13.87
N GLY A 62 -16.71 -23.49 -14.78
CA GLY A 62 -16.22 -24.10 -16.02
C GLY A 62 -15.81 -23.06 -17.06
N SER A 63 -14.96 -23.47 -17.99
CA SER A 63 -14.57 -22.69 -19.17
C SER A 63 -15.75 -22.35 -20.10
N ASP A 64 -16.88 -23.00 -19.89
CA ASP A 64 -18.17 -22.74 -20.54
C ASP A 64 -18.99 -21.65 -19.82
N SER A 65 -18.40 -20.99 -18.81
CA SER A 65 -19.05 -19.97 -17.97
C SER A 65 -20.21 -20.50 -17.12
N SER A 66 -20.31 -21.82 -16.93
CA SER A 66 -21.29 -22.47 -16.06
C SER A 66 -20.69 -22.76 -14.68
N THR A 67 -21.50 -22.59 -13.63
CA THR A 67 -21.12 -22.99 -12.27
C THR A 67 -21.54 -24.44 -12.03
N TYR A 68 -20.60 -25.27 -11.61
CA TYR A 68 -20.82 -26.65 -11.18
C TYR A 68 -20.74 -26.71 -9.66
N SER A 69 -21.54 -27.56 -9.02
CA SER A 69 -21.59 -27.71 -7.56
C SER A 69 -20.30 -28.28 -6.96
N ASN A 70 -19.55 -29.06 -7.74
CA ASN A 70 -18.19 -29.52 -7.45
C ASN A 70 -17.47 -29.95 -8.73
N GLU A 71 -16.18 -30.25 -8.63
CA GLU A 71 -15.35 -30.69 -9.75
C GLU A 71 -15.83 -32.02 -10.36
N CYS A 72 -16.39 -32.93 -9.55
CA CYS A 72 -16.98 -34.18 -10.06
C CYS A 72 -18.18 -33.91 -10.98
N GLU A 73 -19.07 -33.00 -10.60
CA GLU A 73 -20.24 -32.60 -11.41
C GLU A 73 -19.82 -31.89 -12.70
N LEU A 74 -18.69 -31.18 -12.69
CA LEU A 74 -18.08 -30.62 -13.90
C LEU A 74 -17.57 -31.73 -14.82
N GLU A 75 -16.85 -32.73 -14.31
CA GLU A 75 -16.36 -33.86 -15.09
C GLU A 75 -17.49 -34.74 -15.64
N LYS A 76 -18.56 -34.93 -14.86
CA LYS A 76 -19.79 -35.59 -15.31
C LYS A 76 -20.45 -34.83 -16.45
N ALA A 77 -20.58 -33.51 -16.33
CA ALA A 77 -21.10 -32.67 -17.40
C ALA A 77 -20.19 -32.69 -18.64
N GLN A 78 -18.86 -32.71 -18.46
CA GLN A 78 -17.88 -32.87 -19.54
C GLN A 78 -18.17 -34.13 -20.37
N CYS A 79 -18.39 -35.26 -19.68
CA CYS A 79 -18.68 -36.55 -20.30
C CYS A 79 -20.06 -36.58 -20.98
N ASN A 80 -21.11 -36.14 -20.28
CA ASN A 80 -22.48 -36.19 -20.79
C ASN A 80 -22.72 -35.25 -21.96
N THR A 81 -22.08 -34.08 -21.97
CA THR A 81 -22.24 -33.09 -23.04
C THR A 81 -21.24 -33.26 -24.17
N GLN A 82 -20.27 -34.19 -24.04
CA GLN A 82 -19.17 -34.40 -25.00
C GLN A 82 -18.43 -33.09 -25.33
N ARG A 83 -18.22 -32.24 -24.32
CA ARG A 83 -17.51 -30.95 -24.43
C ARG A 83 -16.32 -30.94 -23.49
N ARG A 84 -15.19 -30.36 -23.90
CA ARG A 84 -14.06 -30.14 -22.98
C ARG A 84 -14.32 -28.91 -22.13
N ILE A 85 -14.77 -29.13 -20.91
CA ILE A 85 -14.98 -28.09 -19.89
C ILE A 85 -13.79 -28.19 -18.95
N LYS A 86 -12.96 -27.14 -18.90
CA LYS A 86 -11.86 -27.03 -17.92
C LYS A 86 -12.36 -26.23 -16.74
N VAL A 87 -11.86 -26.51 -15.54
CA VAL A 87 -12.03 -25.61 -14.40
C VAL A 87 -11.30 -24.31 -14.74
N LEU A 88 -12.05 -23.23 -14.92
CA LEU A 88 -11.53 -21.88 -15.14
C LEU A 88 -11.06 -21.28 -13.80
N ARG A 89 -11.88 -21.44 -12.75
CA ARG A 89 -11.57 -21.06 -11.37
C ARG A 89 -12.40 -21.86 -10.36
N LYS A 90 -11.95 -21.90 -9.12
CA LYS A 90 -12.77 -22.37 -7.99
C LYS A 90 -13.82 -21.30 -7.67
N GLY A 91 -15.00 -21.71 -7.22
CA GLY A 91 -16.15 -20.83 -6.96
C GLY A 91 -17.12 -20.66 -8.15
N PRO A 92 -18.27 -20.01 -7.95
CA PRO A 92 -19.26 -19.76 -8.99
C PRO A 92 -18.77 -18.79 -10.07
N CYS A 93 -19.33 -18.88 -11.28
CA CYS A 93 -19.03 -17.96 -12.37
C CYS A 93 -19.60 -16.56 -12.13
N SER A 94 -20.72 -16.45 -11.40
CA SER A 94 -21.34 -15.17 -10.99
C SER A 94 -20.81 -14.71 -9.63
N LEU A 95 -19.62 -14.14 -9.60
CA LEU A 95 -19.05 -13.52 -8.40
C LEU A 95 -19.23 -12.01 -8.48
N LYS A 96 -19.82 -11.41 -7.44
CA LYS A 96 -19.73 -9.96 -7.22
C LYS A 96 -18.24 -9.60 -7.14
N ASP A 97 -17.88 -8.43 -7.64
CA ASP A 97 -16.52 -7.94 -7.51
C ASP A 97 -16.14 -7.88 -6.01
N PRO A 98 -15.14 -8.65 -5.56
CA PRO A 98 -14.73 -8.70 -4.16
C PRO A 98 -14.23 -7.34 -3.65
N CYS A 99 -13.90 -6.40 -4.54
CA CYS A 99 -13.51 -5.04 -4.18
C CYS A 99 -14.69 -4.13 -3.80
N THR A 100 -15.93 -4.57 -3.98
CA THR A 100 -17.12 -3.78 -3.60
C THR A 100 -17.27 -3.62 -2.08
N ASP A 101 -16.85 -4.62 -1.31
CA ASP A 101 -16.95 -4.65 0.16
C ASP A 101 -15.59 -4.43 0.86
N VAL A 102 -14.53 -4.13 0.10
CA VAL A 102 -13.17 -3.94 0.63
C VAL A 102 -12.72 -2.49 0.46
N THR A 103 -12.45 -1.84 1.59
CA THR A 103 -11.86 -0.51 1.63
C THR A 103 -10.36 -0.60 1.89
N CYS A 104 -9.58 -0.22 0.89
CA CYS A 104 -8.13 -0.11 0.97
C CYS A 104 -7.74 1.30 1.47
N SER A 105 -6.87 1.38 2.47
CA SER A 105 -6.43 2.67 3.05
C SER A 105 -5.00 3.02 2.63
N TYR A 106 -4.55 4.24 2.94
CA TYR A 106 -3.17 4.69 2.71
C TYR A 106 -2.77 4.66 1.22
N GLY A 107 -3.68 5.03 0.30
CA GLY A 107 -3.37 5.08 -1.14
C GLY A 107 -3.16 3.72 -1.82
N SER A 108 -3.56 2.62 -1.17
CA SER A 108 -3.65 1.32 -1.83
C SER A 108 -4.97 1.20 -2.62
N THR A 109 -4.92 0.54 -3.77
CA THR A 109 -6.08 0.32 -4.65
C THR A 109 -6.51 -1.14 -4.52
N CYS A 110 -7.82 -1.36 -4.41
CA CYS A 110 -8.36 -2.72 -4.43
C CYS A 110 -8.26 -3.31 -5.83
N VAL A 111 -7.72 -4.52 -5.92
CA VAL A 111 -7.73 -5.36 -7.12
C VAL A 111 -8.29 -6.73 -6.77
N GLN A 112 -8.92 -7.36 -7.75
CA GLN A 112 -9.28 -8.78 -7.65
C GLN A 112 -8.01 -9.64 -7.70
N SER A 113 -7.88 -10.59 -6.78
CA SER A 113 -6.76 -11.52 -6.77
C SER A 113 -6.85 -12.52 -7.93
N SER A 114 -5.75 -13.20 -8.22
CA SER A 114 -5.65 -14.27 -9.22
C SER A 114 -6.67 -15.41 -9.06
N ASP A 115 -7.20 -15.62 -7.86
CA ASP A 115 -8.28 -16.59 -7.58
C ASP A 115 -9.67 -16.15 -8.07
N GLY A 116 -9.84 -14.87 -8.40
CA GLY A 116 -11.11 -14.28 -8.78
C GLY A 116 -12.16 -14.18 -7.66
N LEU A 117 -11.80 -14.50 -6.43
CA LEU A 117 -12.68 -14.63 -5.26
C LEU A 117 -12.32 -13.65 -4.15
N SER A 118 -11.04 -13.31 -4.02
CA SER A 118 -10.55 -12.42 -2.98
C SER A 118 -10.17 -11.05 -3.53
N ALA A 119 -10.27 -10.04 -2.67
CA ALA A 119 -9.82 -8.68 -2.95
C ALA A 119 -8.47 -8.45 -2.26
N LYS A 120 -7.53 -7.83 -2.97
CA LYS A 120 -6.20 -7.45 -2.49
C LYS A 120 -5.99 -5.95 -2.59
N CYS A 121 -5.38 -5.37 -1.56
CA CYS A 121 -5.04 -3.95 -1.57
C CYS A 121 -3.60 -3.81 -2.02
N MET A 122 -3.40 -3.27 -3.22
CA MET A 122 -2.06 -3.12 -3.80
C MET A 122 -1.69 -1.66 -3.97
N CYS A 123 -0.42 -1.36 -3.77
CA CYS A 123 0.10 -0.01 -3.97
C CYS A 123 0.49 0.20 -5.43
N PRO A 124 0.33 1.42 -5.96
CA PRO A 124 0.75 1.72 -7.33
C PRO A 124 2.27 1.49 -7.51
N LEU A 125 2.63 0.51 -8.35
CA LEU A 125 4.03 0.16 -8.62
C LEU A 125 4.75 1.21 -9.48
N GLY A 126 4.01 1.94 -10.30
CA GLY A 126 4.52 2.99 -11.18
C GLY A 126 3.38 3.84 -11.74
N CYS A 127 3.71 5.07 -12.12
CA CYS A 127 2.76 6.04 -12.68
C CYS A 127 3.17 6.51 -14.08
N ASP A 128 4.04 5.76 -14.76
CA ASP A 128 4.53 6.08 -16.09
C ASP A 128 3.39 6.07 -17.13
N GLY A 129 3.43 7.05 -18.03
CA GLY A 129 2.39 7.22 -19.05
C GLY A 129 1.04 7.73 -18.53
N LYS A 130 0.91 8.02 -17.24
CA LYS A 130 -0.30 8.68 -16.71
C LYS A 130 -0.32 10.16 -17.11
N PRO A 131 -1.49 10.68 -17.51
CA PRO A 131 -1.60 12.09 -17.87
C PRO A 131 -1.28 12.98 -16.66
N VAL A 132 -0.69 14.14 -16.93
CA VAL A 132 -0.49 15.17 -15.90
C VAL A 132 -1.85 15.79 -15.60
N GLN A 133 -2.41 15.47 -14.45
CA GLN A 133 -3.67 15.98 -13.95
C GLN A 133 -3.46 16.32 -12.49
N THR A 134 -2.93 17.52 -12.23
CA THR A 134 -2.54 17.91 -10.88
C THR A 134 -3.70 17.75 -9.90
N VAL A 135 -3.43 17.14 -8.75
CA VAL A 135 -4.39 16.99 -7.65
C VAL A 135 -3.83 17.58 -6.37
N CYS A 136 -4.72 18.08 -5.52
CA CYS A 136 -4.39 18.58 -4.20
C CYS A 136 -4.63 17.49 -3.16
N GLY A 137 -3.58 17.10 -2.45
CA GLY A 137 -3.67 16.15 -1.36
C GLY A 137 -4.29 16.74 -0.10
N SER A 138 -4.87 15.87 0.74
CA SER A 138 -5.40 16.24 2.07
C SER A 138 -4.32 16.80 3.00
N ASP A 139 -3.05 16.50 2.73
CA ASP A 139 -1.88 17.05 3.41
C ASP A 139 -1.50 18.48 2.96
N GLY A 140 -2.22 19.03 1.98
CA GLY A 140 -1.99 20.38 1.46
C GLY A 140 -0.89 20.48 0.41
N LYS A 141 -0.43 19.35 -0.15
CA LYS A 141 0.57 19.32 -1.22
C LYS A 141 -0.04 19.07 -2.59
N ASP A 142 0.59 19.65 -3.61
CA ASP A 142 0.26 19.39 -5.01
C ASP A 142 0.96 18.11 -5.47
N TYR A 143 0.22 17.21 -6.10
CA TYR A 143 0.74 16.01 -6.75
C TYR A 143 0.47 16.09 -8.25
N ARG A 144 1.40 15.60 -9.08
CA ARG A 144 1.31 15.67 -10.54
C ARG A 144 0.07 14.96 -11.11
N ASN A 145 -0.35 13.88 -10.45
CA ASN A 145 -1.56 13.12 -10.74
C ASN A 145 -2.00 12.32 -9.51
N GLU A 146 -3.22 11.76 -9.57
CA GLU A 146 -3.78 10.92 -8.50
C GLU A 146 -2.96 9.66 -8.22
N CYS A 147 -2.34 9.07 -9.26
CA CYS A 147 -1.49 7.89 -9.10
C CYS A 147 -0.28 8.19 -8.21
N GLU A 148 0.41 9.31 -8.45
CA GLU A 148 1.57 9.73 -7.66
C GLU A 148 1.19 10.10 -6.23
N LEU A 149 -0.01 10.67 -6.01
CA LEU A 149 -0.54 10.88 -4.67
C LEU A 149 -0.72 9.56 -3.94
N HIS A 150 -1.42 8.59 -4.54
CA HIS A 150 -1.65 7.27 -3.95
C HIS A 150 -0.36 6.48 -3.74
N GLN A 151 0.57 6.54 -4.70
CA GLN A 151 1.90 5.95 -4.57
C GLN A 151 2.65 6.55 -3.38
N HIS A 152 2.67 7.88 -3.24
CA HIS A 152 3.31 8.56 -2.12
C HIS A 152 2.61 8.23 -0.78
N ALA A 153 1.29 8.18 -0.75
CA ALA A 153 0.52 7.81 0.43
C ALA A 153 0.86 6.40 0.91
N CYS A 154 0.89 5.42 0.00
CA CYS A 154 1.21 4.04 0.36
C CYS A 154 2.68 3.88 0.77
N LYS A 155 3.61 4.40 -0.04
CA LYS A 155 5.05 4.23 0.23
C LYS A 155 5.44 4.78 1.60
N ASN A 156 4.81 5.89 2.01
CA ASN A 156 5.08 6.53 3.29
C ASN A 156 4.12 6.11 4.41
N GLN A 157 3.17 5.20 4.14
CA GLN A 157 2.14 4.78 5.10
C GLN A 157 1.39 5.99 5.73
N LYS A 158 1.12 7.01 4.91
CA LYS A 158 0.39 8.22 5.32
C LYS A 158 -1.02 8.22 4.74
N ASN A 159 -2.01 8.60 5.53
CA ASN A 159 -3.39 8.66 5.09
C ASN A 159 -3.64 9.95 4.28
N ILE A 160 -3.13 9.96 3.05
CA ILE A 160 -3.26 11.09 2.13
C ILE A 160 -4.27 10.70 1.07
N ARG A 161 -5.31 11.51 0.92
CA ARG A 161 -6.37 11.35 -0.08
C ARG A 161 -6.42 12.57 -0.98
N VAL A 162 -6.98 12.42 -2.18
CA VAL A 162 -7.32 13.57 -3.02
C VAL A 162 -8.35 14.41 -2.28
N GLN A 163 -7.99 15.66 -1.95
CA GLN A 163 -8.90 16.62 -1.35
C GLN A 163 -9.63 17.43 -2.42
N TYR A 164 -8.92 17.86 -3.46
CA TYR A 164 -9.48 18.63 -4.56
C TYR A 164 -8.77 18.32 -5.88
N GLN A 165 -9.49 18.50 -6.98
CA GLN A 165 -8.90 18.50 -8.32
C GLN A 165 -8.14 19.82 -8.56
N GLY A 166 -7.00 19.76 -9.25
CA GLY A 166 -6.11 20.90 -9.46
C GLY A 166 -5.18 21.19 -8.28
N HIS A 167 -4.55 22.37 -8.31
CA HIS A 167 -3.62 22.80 -7.27
C HIS A 167 -4.31 23.11 -5.93
N CYS A 168 -3.61 22.88 -4.81
CA CYS A 168 -4.01 23.32 -3.48
C CYS A 168 -4.10 24.85 -3.37
N ASP A 169 -3.32 25.58 -4.15
CA ASP A 169 -3.45 27.02 -4.33
C ASP A 169 -3.83 27.33 -5.79
N PRO A 170 -5.10 27.64 -6.11
CA PRO A 170 -5.53 27.95 -7.48
C PRO A 170 -4.90 29.23 -8.02
N CYS A 171 -4.31 30.06 -7.14
CA CYS A 171 -3.65 31.31 -7.48
C CYS A 171 -2.13 31.16 -7.63
N LYS A 172 -1.57 29.95 -7.49
CA LYS A 172 -0.12 29.69 -7.45
C LYS A 172 0.63 30.25 -8.66
N ASP A 173 0.11 30.01 -9.86
CA ASP A 173 0.79 30.37 -11.11
C ASP A 173 0.57 31.84 -11.52
N MET A 174 -0.22 32.59 -10.76
CA MET A 174 -0.68 33.94 -11.13
C MET A 174 -0.09 35.05 -10.26
N ARG A 175 0.85 34.70 -9.37
CA ARG A 175 1.57 35.65 -8.49
C ARG A 175 2.53 36.61 -9.22
N ASN A 176 2.64 36.52 -10.55
CA ASN A 176 3.51 37.37 -11.35
C ASN A 176 2.89 38.71 -11.81
N SER A 177 1.65 39.03 -11.41
CA SER A 177 1.06 40.35 -11.67
C SER A 177 1.15 41.26 -10.44
N LEU A 178 1.95 42.32 -10.54
CA LEU A 178 2.28 43.24 -9.45
C LEU A 178 1.08 44.02 -8.86
N ASN A 179 -0.07 44.06 -9.57
CA ASN A 179 -1.21 44.93 -9.20
C ASN A 179 -2.51 44.17 -8.85
N THR A 180 -2.44 42.85 -8.70
CA THR A 180 -3.64 42.01 -8.59
C THR A 180 -3.58 41.07 -7.39
N ILE A 181 -4.62 41.08 -6.55
CA ILE A 181 -4.88 40.08 -5.52
C ILE A 181 -5.66 38.94 -6.18
N CYS A 182 -5.14 37.72 -6.09
CA CYS A 182 -5.89 36.53 -6.44
C CYS A 182 -6.39 35.84 -5.18
N ARG A 183 -7.68 35.52 -5.15
CA ARG A 183 -8.32 34.75 -4.08
C ARG A 183 -9.21 33.69 -4.68
N ALA A 184 -9.03 32.45 -4.25
CA ALA A 184 -9.92 31.37 -4.65
C ALA A 184 -11.24 31.46 -3.88
N GLU A 185 -12.37 31.28 -4.55
CA GLU A 185 -13.66 31.16 -3.89
C GLU A 185 -13.76 29.86 -3.08
N ALA A 186 -14.39 29.88 -1.90
CA ALA A 186 -14.44 28.72 -1.03
C ALA A 186 -15.17 27.50 -1.63
N SER A 187 -16.28 27.73 -2.33
CA SER A 187 -17.14 26.65 -2.82
C SER A 187 -16.68 26.11 -4.17
N THR A 188 -16.40 27.00 -5.13
CA THR A 188 -16.03 26.60 -6.50
C THR A 188 -14.53 26.41 -6.69
N ARG A 189 -13.71 26.96 -5.78
CA ARG A 189 -12.25 27.07 -5.90
C ARG A 189 -11.76 27.80 -7.16
N GLN A 190 -12.66 28.50 -7.86
CA GLN A 190 -12.27 29.32 -9.00
C GLN A 190 -11.47 30.54 -8.52
N PRO A 191 -10.37 30.89 -9.21
CA PRO A 191 -9.59 32.08 -8.89
C PRO A 191 -10.39 33.33 -9.26
N GLN A 192 -10.53 34.24 -8.30
CA GLN A 192 -11.08 35.57 -8.49
C GLN A 192 -9.97 36.60 -8.36
N PHE A 193 -10.03 37.64 -9.19
CA PHE A 193 -9.00 38.67 -9.27
C PHE A 193 -9.54 40.01 -8.85
N PHE A 194 -8.76 40.70 -8.03
CA PHE A 194 -9.09 42.00 -7.50
C PHE A 194 -7.89 42.92 -7.61
N SER A 195 -8.12 44.22 -7.80
CA SER A 195 -7.04 45.20 -7.76
C SER A 195 -6.50 45.35 -6.33
N LEU A 196 -5.21 45.69 -6.19
CA LEU A 196 -4.69 46.13 -4.90
C LEU A 196 -5.39 47.41 -4.42
N PRO A 197 -5.53 47.63 -3.10
CA PRO A 197 -6.14 48.84 -2.56
C PRO A 197 -5.50 50.15 -3.09
N GLU A 198 -4.19 50.13 -3.33
CA GLU A 198 -3.42 51.26 -3.84
C GLU A 198 -3.66 51.55 -5.33
N SER A 199 -4.05 50.53 -6.10
CA SER A 199 -4.32 50.64 -7.53
C SER A 199 -5.77 51.05 -7.83
N CYS A 200 -6.63 51.14 -6.82
CA CYS A 200 -8.02 51.54 -6.98
C CYS A 200 -8.13 53.05 -7.29
N PRO A 201 -8.88 53.46 -8.33
CA PRO A 201 -9.09 54.88 -8.61
C PRO A 201 -9.85 55.56 -7.46
N PRO A 202 -9.54 56.83 -7.16
CA PRO A 202 -10.30 57.62 -6.19
C PRO A 202 -11.72 57.84 -6.71
N ALA A 203 -12.71 57.69 -5.82
CA ALA A 203 -14.13 57.90 -6.11
C ALA A 203 -14.78 58.59 -4.90
N ASP A 204 -16.07 58.37 -4.69
CA ASP A 204 -16.77 58.91 -3.52
C ASP A 204 -16.30 58.22 -2.23
N GLU A 205 -15.87 59.02 -1.26
CA GLU A 205 -15.53 58.54 0.09
C GLU A 205 -16.76 57.85 0.72
N LEU A 206 -16.53 56.76 1.45
CA LEU A 206 -17.59 56.01 2.12
C LEU A 206 -17.16 55.45 3.48
N CYS A 207 -18.14 55.25 4.35
CA CYS A 207 -17.95 54.57 5.62
C CYS A 207 -18.27 53.08 5.44
N ALA A 208 -17.33 52.22 5.81
CA ALA A 208 -17.49 50.77 5.75
C ALA A 208 -17.93 50.19 7.09
N SER A 209 -18.40 48.95 7.05
CA SER A 209 -18.92 48.21 8.20
C SER A 209 -17.89 47.97 9.30
N ASN A 210 -16.60 48.20 9.08
CA ASN A 210 -15.56 48.11 10.10
C ASN A 210 -15.27 49.46 10.79
N GLY A 211 -16.09 50.50 10.55
CA GLY A 211 -15.90 51.84 11.08
C GLY A 211 -14.78 52.63 10.42
N GLN A 212 -14.18 52.12 9.33
CA GLN A 212 -13.13 52.81 8.59
C GLN A 212 -13.68 53.53 7.35
N THR A 213 -13.11 54.70 7.08
CA THR A 213 -13.43 55.48 5.87
C THR A 213 -12.52 55.03 4.72
N TYR A 214 -13.11 54.72 3.57
CA TYR A 214 -12.41 54.32 2.35
C TYR A 214 -12.59 55.35 1.24
N LYS A 215 -11.57 55.51 0.39
CA LYS A 215 -11.56 56.45 -0.75
C LYS A 215 -12.43 56.01 -1.94
N SER A 216 -12.80 54.74 -1.98
CA SER A 216 -13.68 54.15 -3.00
C SER A 216 -14.16 52.77 -2.56
N GLU A 217 -15.23 52.27 -3.18
CA GLU A 217 -15.76 50.92 -2.95
C GLU A 217 -14.77 49.81 -3.39
N CYS A 218 -13.97 50.09 -4.42
CA CYS A 218 -12.85 49.23 -4.82
C CYS A 218 -11.84 49.07 -3.68
N ALA A 219 -11.37 50.17 -3.09
CA ALA A 219 -10.39 50.13 -2.01
C ALA A 219 -10.93 49.44 -0.75
N MET A 220 -12.22 49.63 -0.45
CA MET A 220 -12.92 48.93 0.63
C MET A 220 -12.91 47.41 0.37
N THR A 221 -13.36 46.98 -0.81
CA THR A 221 -13.48 45.56 -1.17
C THR A 221 -12.11 44.88 -1.18
N ALA A 222 -11.09 45.50 -1.80
CA ALA A 222 -9.72 45.00 -1.83
C ALA A 222 -9.12 44.86 -0.42
N SER A 223 -9.34 45.84 0.45
CA SER A 223 -8.87 45.80 1.84
C SER A 223 -9.58 44.72 2.67
N GLY A 224 -10.88 44.49 2.41
CA GLY A 224 -11.62 43.40 3.01
C GLY A 224 -11.08 42.04 2.61
N ILE A 225 -10.82 41.85 1.31
CA ILE A 225 -10.25 40.61 0.76
C ILE A 225 -8.87 40.29 1.35
N GLN A 226 -8.01 41.30 1.51
CA GLN A 226 -6.69 41.11 2.12
C GLN A 226 -6.75 40.67 3.59
N LYS A 227 -7.86 40.98 4.28
CA LYS A 227 -8.09 40.67 5.70
C LYS A 227 -9.06 39.51 5.90
N ASP A 228 -9.47 38.80 4.85
CA ASP A 228 -10.48 37.73 4.88
C ASP A 228 -11.82 38.18 5.52
N VAL A 229 -12.22 39.43 5.25
CA VAL A 229 -13.48 40.00 5.73
C VAL A 229 -14.30 40.64 4.60
N LYS A 230 -15.60 40.37 4.59
CA LYS A 230 -16.57 41.01 3.71
C LYS A 230 -17.01 42.34 4.32
N LEU A 231 -16.48 43.43 3.79
CA LEU A 231 -16.88 44.79 4.17
C LEU A 231 -18.13 45.23 3.39
N ARG A 232 -19.03 45.94 4.06
CA ARG A 232 -20.22 46.54 3.45
C ARG A 232 -20.16 48.05 3.60
N ARG A 233 -20.68 48.78 2.62
CA ARG A 233 -20.94 50.22 2.75
C ARG A 233 -22.08 50.44 3.75
N VAL A 234 -21.83 51.24 4.78
CA VAL A 234 -22.84 51.68 5.76
C VAL A 234 -23.54 52.92 5.22
N HIS A 235 -22.78 53.98 4.90
CA HIS A 235 -23.30 55.20 4.29
C HIS A 235 -22.25 55.90 3.41
N ALA A 236 -22.66 56.95 2.69
CA ALA A 236 -21.76 57.80 1.91
C ALA A 236 -21.00 58.80 2.81
N GLY A 237 -19.76 59.13 2.47
CA GLY A 237 -18.92 60.05 3.25
C GLY A 237 -18.18 59.39 4.41
N ARG A 238 -17.55 60.21 5.25
CA ARG A 238 -16.67 59.77 6.34
C ARG A 238 -17.44 59.19 7.53
N CYS A 239 -16.88 58.18 8.18
CA CYS A 239 -17.47 57.59 9.40
C CYS A 239 -17.56 58.63 10.52
N ARG A 240 -18.63 58.54 11.33
CA ARG A 240 -18.89 59.44 12.47
C ARG A 240 -18.19 58.90 13.72
N SER A 241 -17.90 59.77 14.70
CA SER A 241 -17.20 59.38 15.95
C SER A 241 -17.98 58.40 16.85
N LYS A 242 -19.29 58.23 16.64
CA LYS A 242 -20.13 57.23 17.35
C LYS A 242 -20.09 55.83 16.72
N GLU A 243 -19.43 55.69 15.58
CA GLU A 243 -19.32 54.46 14.77
C GLU A 243 -17.92 53.83 14.91
N ASP A 244 -17.16 54.22 15.95
CA ASP A 244 -15.76 53.85 16.11
C ASP A 244 -15.60 52.53 16.89
N CYS A 245 -14.86 51.60 16.31
CA CYS A 245 -14.55 50.29 16.90
C CYS A 245 -13.47 50.42 17.98
N THR A 246 -13.82 51.07 19.09
CA THR A 246 -12.89 51.39 20.19
C THR A 246 -12.56 50.19 21.07
N GLU A 247 -13.47 49.22 21.18
CA GLU A 247 -13.19 47.97 21.91
C GLU A 247 -12.59 46.89 21.01
N LYS A 248 -11.54 46.22 21.52
CA LYS A 248 -10.94 45.09 20.82
C LYS A 248 -11.85 43.88 20.92
N CYS A 249 -12.43 43.49 19.80
CA CYS A 249 -13.19 42.25 19.67
C CYS A 249 -12.33 41.02 20.03
N LEU A 250 -12.88 40.12 20.85
CA LEU A 250 -12.20 38.90 21.30
C LEU A 250 -12.43 37.73 20.34
N PHE A 251 -11.58 36.70 20.43
CA PHE A 251 -11.71 35.44 19.67
C PHE A 251 -11.78 35.62 18.15
N ASN A 252 -11.03 36.59 17.60
CA ASN A 252 -11.04 36.96 16.18
C ASN A 252 -12.40 37.41 15.63
N SER A 253 -13.35 37.79 16.50
CA SER A 253 -14.55 38.47 16.04
C SER A 253 -14.21 39.81 15.40
N VAL A 254 -15.01 40.20 14.40
CA VAL A 254 -14.81 41.42 13.62
C VAL A 254 -15.80 42.46 14.12
N CYS A 255 -15.33 43.67 14.39
CA CYS A 255 -16.22 44.77 14.73
C CYS A 255 -17.05 45.17 13.50
N VAL A 256 -18.37 45.21 13.68
CA VAL A 256 -19.36 45.60 12.67
C VAL A 256 -20.14 46.80 13.17
N VAL A 257 -20.09 47.90 12.42
CA VAL A 257 -20.93 49.08 12.60
C VAL A 257 -22.29 48.83 11.97
N GLU A 258 -23.36 49.01 12.75
CA GLU A 258 -24.76 48.92 12.32
C GLU A 258 -25.53 50.08 12.95
N GLU A 259 -26.48 50.72 12.27
CA GLU A 259 -27.20 51.85 12.89
C GLU A 259 -28.18 51.35 13.99
N PRO A 260 -28.08 51.79 15.27
CA PRO A 260 -27.23 52.85 15.84
C PRO A 260 -26.16 52.31 16.82
N GLY A 261 -25.01 51.84 16.35
CA GLY A 261 -23.91 51.36 17.19
C GLY A 261 -22.89 50.47 16.47
N SER A 262 -22.14 49.71 17.25
CA SER A 262 -21.21 48.69 16.75
C SER A 262 -21.27 47.44 17.61
N ARG A 263 -21.04 46.27 17.00
CA ARG A 263 -21.00 44.97 17.68
C ARG A 263 -19.92 44.07 17.09
N CYS A 264 -19.35 43.19 17.91
CA CYS A 264 -18.46 42.16 17.41
C CYS A 264 -19.28 41.00 16.80
N SER A 265 -19.01 40.64 15.55
CA SER A 265 -19.66 39.53 14.84
C SER A 265 -18.65 38.67 14.08
N CYS A 266 -19.01 37.40 13.88
CA CYS A 266 -18.28 36.46 13.03
C CYS A 266 -18.74 36.51 11.57
N ASP A 267 -19.90 37.10 11.30
CA ASP A 267 -20.53 37.11 9.97
C ASP A 267 -19.67 37.74 8.87
N PRO A 268 -18.89 38.82 9.14
CA PRO A 268 -18.02 39.39 8.13
C PRO A 268 -16.88 38.47 7.73
N ILE A 269 -16.54 37.44 8.52
CA ILE A 269 -15.41 36.56 8.22
C ILE A 269 -15.76 35.73 6.98
N ASP A 270 -15.09 36.07 5.90
CA ASP A 270 -15.24 35.45 4.60
C ASP A 270 -13.97 34.65 4.34
N CYS A 271 -14.07 33.33 4.41
CA CYS A 271 -12.92 32.45 4.23
C CYS A 271 -12.89 31.92 2.82
N GLY A 272 -11.76 32.09 2.15
CA GLY A 272 -11.47 31.58 0.81
C GLY A 272 -9.97 31.31 0.68
N GLY A 273 -9.48 31.28 -0.54
CA GLY A 273 -8.06 31.16 -0.83
C GLY A 273 -7.54 29.73 -0.89
N ALA A 274 -6.22 29.59 -0.72
CA ALA A 274 -5.53 28.32 -0.84
C ALA A 274 -5.96 27.33 0.25
N TYR A 275 -6.04 26.05 -0.13
CA TYR A 275 -6.12 24.95 0.81
C TYR A 275 -4.74 24.76 1.46
N LYS A 276 -4.65 25.08 2.74
CA LYS A 276 -3.43 25.00 3.56
C LYS A 276 -3.84 24.44 4.92
N PRO A 277 -4.05 23.12 4.99
CA PRO A 277 -4.66 22.50 6.15
C PRO A 277 -3.79 22.64 7.39
N LEU A 278 -4.43 22.75 8.54
CA LEU A 278 -3.78 22.77 9.85
C LEU A 278 -4.63 22.03 10.87
N CYS A 279 -3.99 21.50 11.90
CA CYS A 279 -4.66 20.87 13.03
C CYS A 279 -4.70 21.84 14.21
N GLY A 280 -5.90 22.14 14.71
CA GLY A 280 -6.08 22.87 15.96
C GLY A 280 -5.77 22.01 17.17
N LYS A 281 -5.41 22.63 18.30
CA LYS A 281 -5.29 21.93 19.60
C LYS A 281 -6.60 21.34 20.11
N ASP A 282 -7.72 21.66 19.46
CA ASP A 282 -9.04 21.06 19.68
C ASP A 282 -9.22 19.73 18.93
N GLY A 283 -8.19 19.24 18.22
CA GLY A 283 -8.21 17.99 17.47
C GLY A 283 -8.97 18.07 16.15
N ARG A 284 -9.28 19.28 15.66
CA ARG A 284 -10.00 19.49 14.39
C ARG A 284 -9.06 19.99 13.29
N THR A 285 -9.24 19.43 12.10
CA THR A 285 -8.58 19.90 10.89
C THR A 285 -9.34 21.08 10.28
N TYR A 286 -8.62 22.15 9.95
CA TYR A 286 -9.16 23.32 9.25
C TYR A 286 -8.57 23.44 7.86
N ASN A 287 -9.38 23.85 6.87
CA ASN A 287 -8.94 24.02 5.48
C ASN A 287 -7.81 25.05 5.32
N ASN A 288 -7.83 26.11 6.13
CA ASN A 288 -6.80 27.13 6.27
C ASN A 288 -7.00 27.93 7.58
N ASP A 289 -6.09 28.86 7.87
CA ASP A 289 -6.12 29.65 9.11
C ASP A 289 -7.36 30.56 9.24
N CYS A 290 -7.94 31.03 8.12
CA CYS A 290 -9.20 31.78 8.19
C CYS A 290 -10.32 30.92 8.79
N TRP A 291 -10.46 29.67 8.32
CA TRP A 291 -11.48 28.77 8.85
C TRP A 291 -11.28 28.45 10.32
N ARG A 292 -10.03 28.36 10.79
CA ARG A 292 -9.70 28.23 12.23
C ARG A 292 -10.15 29.47 13.01
N ARG A 293 -9.78 30.68 12.56
CA ARG A 293 -10.18 31.94 13.22
C ARG A 293 -11.70 32.13 13.25
N LYS A 294 -12.39 31.74 12.17
CA LYS A 294 -13.85 31.74 12.12
C LYS A 294 -14.44 30.81 13.17
N ALA A 295 -13.85 29.62 13.34
CA ALA A 295 -14.26 28.71 14.41
C ALA A 295 -14.00 29.28 15.81
N GLU A 296 -12.84 29.90 16.06
CA GLU A 296 -12.54 30.60 17.32
C GLU A 296 -13.63 31.64 17.66
N CYS A 297 -14.07 32.39 16.64
CA CYS A 297 -15.12 33.38 16.79
C CYS A 297 -16.48 32.74 17.14
N LEU A 298 -16.86 31.67 16.42
CA LEU A 298 -18.13 30.97 16.61
C LEU A 298 -18.20 30.24 17.95
N SER A 299 -17.11 29.62 18.39
CA SER A 299 -17.04 28.89 19.67
C SER A 299 -16.71 29.79 20.86
N ARG A 300 -16.30 31.04 20.63
CA ARG A 300 -15.85 31.99 21.66
C ARG A 300 -14.74 31.43 22.54
N SER A 301 -13.82 30.71 21.91
CA SER A 301 -12.70 30.04 22.58
C SER A 301 -11.44 30.15 21.73
N PRO A 302 -10.24 30.32 22.31
CA PRO A 302 -9.01 30.27 21.54
C PRO A 302 -8.76 28.83 21.07
N ILE A 303 -8.34 28.67 19.83
CA ILE A 303 -8.00 27.37 19.21
C ILE A 303 -6.58 27.51 18.66
N PRO A 304 -5.54 27.42 19.51
CA PRO A 304 -4.16 27.51 19.04
C PRO A 304 -3.85 26.45 17.98
N VAL A 305 -2.96 26.76 17.05
CA VAL A 305 -2.45 25.78 16.08
C VAL A 305 -1.64 24.72 16.83
N GLY A 306 -1.98 23.45 16.61
CA GLY A 306 -1.20 22.31 17.10
C GLY A 306 -0.03 22.01 16.18
N HIS A 307 -0.32 21.74 14.90
CA HIS A 307 0.67 21.53 13.84
C HIS A 307 0.09 21.85 12.46
N GLN A 308 0.97 21.97 11.46
CA GLN A 308 0.57 22.11 10.06
C GLN A 308 0.09 20.76 9.50
N GLY A 309 -0.81 20.79 8.52
CA GLY A 309 -1.43 19.60 7.96
C GLY A 309 -2.65 19.13 8.77
N PRO A 310 -3.38 18.12 8.27
CA PRO A 310 -4.57 17.61 8.94
C PRO A 310 -4.22 16.80 10.19
N CYS A 311 -5.13 16.72 11.16
CA CYS A 311 -4.89 16.04 12.44
C CYS A 311 -4.59 14.54 12.31
N ASP A 312 -5.07 13.90 11.25
CA ASP A 312 -4.83 12.48 10.94
C ASP A 312 -3.48 12.23 10.24
N LEU A 313 -2.72 13.29 9.89
CA LEU A 313 -1.43 13.16 9.18
C LEU A 313 -0.39 12.37 9.98
N HIS A 314 -0.42 12.49 11.31
CA HIS A 314 0.52 11.83 12.22
C HIS A 314 -0.10 10.64 12.96
N VAL A 315 -1.35 10.26 12.62
CA VAL A 315 -1.93 9.04 13.17
C VAL A 315 -1.17 7.87 12.56
N PRO A 316 -0.45 7.08 13.37
CA PRO A 316 0.38 6.01 12.86
C PRO A 316 -0.49 4.99 12.14
N SER A 317 -0.05 4.54 10.96
CA SER A 317 -0.72 3.44 10.26
C SER A 317 -0.80 2.21 11.16
N PRO A 318 -1.91 1.44 11.14
CA PRO A 318 -1.99 0.14 11.79
C PRO A 318 -0.82 -0.79 11.41
N CYS A 319 -0.25 -0.59 10.22
CA CYS A 319 0.90 -1.34 9.73
C CYS A 319 2.26 -0.94 10.32
N VAL A 320 2.37 0.18 11.04
CA VAL A 320 3.66 0.65 11.59
C VAL A 320 4.27 -0.37 12.56
N ASN A 321 3.45 -1.05 13.35
CA ASN A 321 3.92 -2.05 14.33
C ASN A 321 3.66 -3.49 13.90
N LYS A 322 3.18 -3.70 12.66
CA LYS A 322 2.87 -5.04 12.17
C LYS A 322 4.10 -5.59 11.43
N VAL A 323 4.80 -6.50 12.09
CA VAL A 323 5.85 -7.29 11.45
C VAL A 323 5.17 -8.39 10.64
N CYS A 324 5.57 -8.49 9.37
CA CYS A 324 5.08 -9.51 8.45
C CYS A 324 6.25 -10.44 8.08
N ASP A 325 6.01 -11.75 8.20
CA ASP A 325 7.04 -12.75 7.97
C ASP A 325 7.21 -13.04 6.47
N TYR A 326 8.34 -13.65 6.11
CA TYR A 326 8.65 -14.17 4.76
C TYR A 326 8.60 -13.13 3.63
N GLY A 327 8.73 -11.84 3.92
CA GLY A 327 8.70 -10.78 2.90
C GLY A 327 7.29 -10.33 2.50
N ALA A 328 6.26 -10.73 3.24
CA ALA A 328 4.92 -10.14 3.14
C ALA A 328 4.95 -8.64 3.47
N LEU A 329 4.10 -7.87 2.79
CA LEU A 329 3.89 -6.45 3.10
C LEU A 329 2.65 -6.29 3.98
N CYS A 330 2.72 -5.38 4.94
CA CYS A 330 1.53 -4.97 5.66
C CYS A 330 0.71 -3.97 4.84
N VAL A 331 -0.57 -4.30 4.65
CA VAL A 331 -1.58 -3.43 4.04
C VAL A 331 -2.76 -3.24 4.99
N VAL A 332 -3.45 -2.11 4.89
CA VAL A 332 -4.60 -1.83 5.75
C VAL A 332 -5.88 -2.12 4.97
N LYS A 333 -6.57 -3.20 5.36
CA LYS A 333 -7.87 -3.61 4.82
C LYS A 333 -8.94 -3.36 5.85
N ASN A 334 -9.97 -2.58 5.49
CA ASN A 334 -11.10 -2.28 6.38
C ASN A 334 -10.63 -1.76 7.77
N ALA A 335 -9.60 -0.90 7.79
CA ALA A 335 -8.94 -0.36 8.97
C ALA A 335 -8.11 -1.35 9.83
N GLU A 336 -7.93 -2.60 9.40
CA GLU A 336 -7.09 -3.59 10.09
C GLU A 336 -5.78 -3.88 9.32
N PRO A 337 -4.66 -4.12 10.04
CA PRO A 337 -3.39 -4.46 9.41
C PRO A 337 -3.34 -5.94 9.00
N VAL A 338 -3.19 -6.20 7.70
CA VAL A 338 -3.14 -7.54 7.10
C VAL A 338 -1.81 -7.73 6.37
N CYS A 339 -1.15 -8.87 6.58
CA CYS A 339 0.09 -9.21 5.87
C CYS A 339 -0.24 -9.94 4.57
N GLU A 340 0.18 -9.40 3.44
CA GLU A 340 -0.09 -9.95 2.11
C GLU A 340 1.16 -10.08 1.27
N CYS A 341 1.23 -11.17 0.50
CA CYS A 341 2.26 -11.35 -0.51
C CYS A 341 1.98 -10.44 -1.71
N LEU A 342 3.03 -9.80 -2.20
CA LEU A 342 3.01 -9.08 -3.47
C LEU A 342 2.74 -10.06 -4.62
N GLU A 343 1.75 -9.76 -5.46
CA GLU A 343 1.46 -10.53 -6.68
C GLU A 343 2.13 -9.91 -7.93
N ALA A 344 2.58 -8.67 -7.84
CA ALA A 344 3.21 -7.95 -8.95
C ALA A 344 4.43 -7.17 -8.45
N CYS A 345 5.49 -7.22 -9.25
CA CYS A 345 6.72 -6.48 -9.04
C CYS A 345 7.02 -5.59 -10.24
N PRO A 346 7.69 -4.44 -10.02
CA PRO A 346 8.20 -3.62 -11.12
C PRO A 346 9.09 -4.46 -12.03
N GLN A 347 8.95 -4.29 -13.34
CA GLN A 347 9.73 -5.04 -14.35
C GLN A 347 11.14 -4.46 -14.58
N THR A 348 11.62 -3.63 -13.67
CA THR A 348 12.97 -3.05 -13.73
C THR A 348 13.98 -4.10 -13.23
N PRO A 349 14.91 -4.58 -14.08
CA PRO A 349 15.87 -5.59 -13.68
C PRO A 349 16.86 -5.03 -12.65
N ASP A 350 16.92 -5.66 -11.47
CA ASP A 350 17.90 -5.43 -10.40
C ASP A 350 18.25 -6.79 -9.79
N PRO A 351 18.96 -7.67 -10.52
CA PRO A 351 19.11 -9.06 -10.13
C PRO A 351 19.80 -9.22 -8.77
N VAL A 352 19.33 -10.17 -7.96
CA VAL A 352 19.90 -10.48 -6.65
C VAL A 352 20.05 -11.98 -6.46
N CYS A 353 21.09 -12.39 -5.73
CA CYS A 353 21.27 -13.75 -5.28
C CYS A 353 20.65 -13.90 -3.89
N GLY A 354 19.67 -14.79 -3.78
CA GLY A 354 19.02 -15.12 -2.52
C GLY A 354 19.87 -16.06 -1.68
N SER A 355 19.64 -16.05 -0.37
CA SER A 355 20.26 -16.96 0.60
C SER A 355 19.97 -18.45 0.36
N ASP A 356 19.05 -18.75 -0.55
CA ASP A 356 18.72 -20.10 -1.01
C ASP A 356 19.49 -20.50 -2.28
N GLY A 357 20.46 -19.68 -2.71
CA GLY A 357 21.29 -19.92 -3.89
C GLY A 357 20.57 -19.68 -5.22
N GLN A 358 19.38 -19.08 -5.21
CA GLN A 358 18.63 -18.78 -6.42
C GLN A 358 18.78 -17.32 -6.84
N THR A 359 18.85 -17.09 -8.16
CA THR A 359 18.87 -15.74 -8.73
C THR A 359 17.44 -15.26 -8.93
N TYR A 360 17.15 -14.06 -8.43
CA TYR A 360 15.88 -13.36 -8.64
C TYR A 360 16.07 -12.14 -9.53
N GLY A 361 15.09 -11.80 -10.36
CA GLY A 361 15.17 -10.66 -11.28
C GLY A 361 15.14 -9.31 -10.58
N SER A 362 14.61 -9.26 -9.35
CA SER A 362 14.61 -8.08 -8.48
C SER A 362 14.50 -8.46 -6.99
N PRO A 363 14.85 -7.56 -6.05
CA PRO A 363 14.58 -7.74 -4.62
C PRO A 363 13.09 -7.94 -4.33
N CYS A 364 12.20 -7.35 -5.15
CA CYS A 364 10.76 -7.51 -5.02
C CYS A 364 10.34 -8.95 -5.32
N GLU A 365 10.83 -9.52 -6.42
CA GLU A 365 10.53 -10.90 -6.81
C GLU A 365 11.02 -11.91 -5.77
N MET A 366 12.22 -11.67 -5.21
CA MET A 366 12.75 -12.49 -4.12
C MET A 366 11.80 -12.50 -2.90
N ARG A 367 11.32 -11.32 -2.45
CA ARG A 367 10.37 -11.23 -1.33
C ARG A 367 9.02 -11.86 -1.66
N ALA A 368 8.51 -11.64 -2.88
CA ALA A 368 7.27 -12.24 -3.33
C ALA A 368 7.34 -13.77 -3.33
N MET A 369 8.44 -14.34 -3.80
CA MET A 369 8.68 -15.79 -3.79
C MET A 369 8.84 -16.31 -2.36
N GLY A 370 9.64 -15.65 -1.52
CA GLY A 370 9.77 -16.00 -0.10
C GLY A 370 8.41 -16.04 0.60
N CYS A 371 7.55 -15.07 0.31
CA CYS A 371 6.21 -14.99 0.90
C CYS A 371 5.31 -16.11 0.40
N ALA A 372 5.30 -16.38 -0.90
CA ALA A 372 4.51 -17.45 -1.51
C ALA A 372 4.93 -18.85 -1.00
N LEU A 373 6.22 -19.05 -0.75
CA LEU A 373 6.77 -20.31 -0.25
C LEU A 373 6.83 -20.39 1.29
N GLN A 374 6.45 -19.32 2.00
CA GLN A 374 6.62 -19.19 3.46
C GLN A 374 8.06 -19.51 3.91
N LYS A 375 9.05 -19.00 3.15
CA LYS A 375 10.48 -19.21 3.40
C LYS A 375 11.18 -17.87 3.58
N ALA A 376 12.03 -17.77 4.60
CA ALA A 376 12.81 -16.57 4.85
C ALA A 376 14.00 -16.50 3.88
N ILE A 377 13.82 -15.79 2.77
CA ILE A 377 14.85 -15.57 1.75
C ILE A 377 15.36 -14.13 1.88
N HIS A 378 16.66 -13.98 2.14
CA HIS A 378 17.31 -12.67 2.22
C HIS A 378 18.36 -12.53 1.12
N ILE A 379 18.72 -11.28 0.79
CA ILE A 379 19.73 -11.01 -0.22
C ILE A 379 21.09 -11.44 0.35
N GLN A 380 21.70 -12.44 -0.27
CA GLN A 380 23.08 -12.81 0.01
C GLN A 380 24.01 -11.76 -0.60
N HIS A 381 23.87 -11.51 -1.90
CA HIS A 381 24.61 -10.47 -2.62
C HIS A 381 23.79 -9.92 -3.80
N ARG A 382 24.16 -8.74 -4.29
CA ARG A 382 23.58 -8.16 -5.51
C ARG A 382 24.24 -8.76 -6.75
N GLY A 383 23.45 -8.89 -7.81
CA GLY A 383 23.81 -9.64 -9.03
C GLY A 383 23.27 -11.08 -9.03
N PRO A 384 23.42 -11.80 -10.16
CA PRO A 384 23.05 -13.21 -10.25
C PRO A 384 23.97 -14.09 -9.40
N CYS A 385 23.45 -15.23 -8.94
CA CYS A 385 24.27 -16.23 -8.26
C CYS A 385 25.30 -16.83 -9.23
N ASP A 386 26.57 -16.77 -8.85
CA ASP A 386 27.72 -17.29 -9.60
C ASP A 386 28.68 -17.97 -8.59
N GLU A 387 29.33 -19.06 -9.00
CA GLU A 387 30.34 -19.73 -8.18
C GLU A 387 31.49 -18.79 -7.81
N ALA A 388 31.88 -17.89 -8.72
CA ALA A 388 32.93 -16.89 -8.45
C ALA A 388 32.54 -15.87 -7.37
N CYS A 389 31.24 -15.70 -7.12
CA CYS A 389 30.66 -14.72 -6.20
C CYS A 389 30.10 -15.36 -4.92
N ALA A 390 30.29 -16.67 -4.71
CA ALA A 390 29.71 -17.41 -3.58
C ALA A 390 30.20 -16.93 -2.20
N ASN A 391 31.36 -16.24 -2.16
CA ASN A 391 31.91 -15.66 -0.93
C ASN A 391 31.33 -14.28 -0.59
N CYS A 392 30.57 -13.65 -1.50
CA CYS A 392 29.93 -12.37 -1.23
C CYS A 392 28.71 -12.56 -0.33
N SER A 393 28.59 -11.72 0.68
CA SER A 393 27.52 -11.79 1.69
C SER A 393 27.06 -10.38 2.10
N PHE A 394 25.96 -10.33 2.86
CA PHE A 394 25.40 -9.10 3.44
C PHE A 394 25.07 -8.00 2.42
N GLY A 395 24.64 -8.40 1.21
CA GLY A 395 24.20 -7.47 0.18
C GLY A 395 25.33 -6.78 -0.59
N ALA A 396 26.56 -7.30 -0.53
CA ALA A 396 27.67 -6.83 -1.36
C ALA A 396 27.35 -6.91 -2.86
N ILE A 397 27.95 -6.02 -3.66
CA ILE A 397 27.90 -6.08 -5.12
C ILE A 397 29.09 -6.91 -5.58
N CYS A 398 28.85 -7.99 -6.32
CA CYS A 398 29.93 -8.77 -6.92
C CYS A 398 30.32 -8.20 -8.28
N ASP A 399 31.61 -7.93 -8.48
CA ASP A 399 32.16 -7.71 -9.82
C ASP A 399 32.40 -9.06 -10.50
N ALA A 400 31.57 -9.37 -11.50
CA ALA A 400 31.59 -10.64 -12.22
C ALA A 400 32.93 -10.94 -12.94
N GLN A 401 33.76 -9.93 -13.21
CA GLN A 401 35.05 -10.13 -13.87
C GLN A 401 36.17 -10.50 -12.89
N SER A 402 36.13 -9.92 -11.68
CA SER A 402 37.19 -10.08 -10.68
C SER A 402 36.82 -11.00 -9.53
N GLY A 403 35.53 -11.34 -9.37
CA GLY A 403 35.02 -12.04 -8.19
C GLY A 403 35.13 -11.19 -6.90
N GLN A 404 35.37 -9.88 -7.03
CA GLN A 404 35.56 -9.00 -5.89
C GLN A 404 34.21 -8.50 -5.36
N CYS A 405 33.99 -8.66 -4.05
CA CYS A 405 32.82 -8.14 -3.36
C CYS A 405 33.05 -6.69 -2.93
N VAL A 406 32.20 -5.78 -3.37
CA VAL A 406 32.28 -4.34 -3.06
C VAL A 406 30.99 -3.89 -2.37
N CYS A 407 31.13 -3.18 -1.25
CA CYS A 407 29.98 -2.60 -0.56
C CYS A 407 29.58 -1.25 -1.19
N PRO A 408 28.27 -0.98 -1.38
CA PRO A 408 27.83 0.34 -1.78
C PRO A 408 28.23 1.39 -0.74
N SER A 409 28.64 2.57 -1.18
CA SER A 409 29.09 3.66 -0.30
C SER A 409 28.12 4.84 -0.24
N GLU A 410 27.27 5.00 -1.27
CA GLU A 410 26.36 6.12 -1.39
C GLU A 410 24.91 5.63 -1.49
N CYS A 411 24.02 6.41 -0.88
CA CYS A 411 22.59 6.23 -0.94
C CYS A 411 21.96 7.51 -1.48
N ILE A 412 20.90 7.36 -2.28
CA ILE A 412 20.05 8.50 -2.65
C ILE A 412 19.32 8.91 -1.37
N GLU A 413 19.39 10.20 -1.01
CA GLU A 413 18.67 10.71 0.16
C GLU A 413 17.17 10.44 0.01
N SER A 414 16.70 9.56 0.87
CA SER A 414 15.34 9.05 0.91
C SER A 414 14.93 9.14 2.38
N HIS A 415 14.20 10.18 2.77
CA HIS A 415 13.71 10.37 4.15
C HIS A 415 12.57 9.38 4.49
N GLN A 416 12.85 8.08 4.35
CA GLN A 416 11.92 6.98 4.57
C GLN A 416 12.56 6.02 5.59
N PRO A 417 12.46 6.36 6.89
CA PRO A 417 13.17 5.62 7.91
C PRO A 417 12.69 4.18 8.02
N VAL A 418 13.58 3.28 8.39
CA VAL A 418 13.29 1.86 8.65
C VAL A 418 13.86 1.43 9.99
N CYS A 419 13.18 0.50 10.65
CA CYS A 419 13.65 -0.11 11.88
C CYS A 419 14.43 -1.38 11.54
N GLY A 420 15.71 -1.40 11.94
CA GLY A 420 16.60 -2.54 11.74
C GLY A 420 16.39 -3.66 12.76
N SER A 421 16.84 -4.87 12.40
CA SER A 421 16.84 -6.04 13.28
C SER A 421 17.73 -5.89 14.52
N ASP A 422 18.68 -4.95 14.50
CA ASP A 422 19.50 -4.54 15.62
C ASP A 422 18.78 -3.56 16.57
N GLY A 423 17.56 -3.13 16.23
CA GLY A 423 16.82 -2.11 16.96
C GLY A 423 17.31 -0.69 16.70
N ALA A 424 18.11 -0.45 15.66
CA ALA A 424 18.48 0.90 15.25
C ALA A 424 17.54 1.44 14.16
N THR A 425 17.24 2.74 14.23
CA THR A 425 16.56 3.46 13.16
C THR A 425 17.56 3.89 12.10
N TYR A 426 17.28 3.58 10.84
CA TYR A 426 18.06 4.02 9.67
C TYR A 426 17.24 5.02 8.86
N ASN A 427 17.86 6.04 8.26
CA ASN A 427 17.10 7.06 7.52
C ASN A 427 16.51 6.51 6.21
N SER A 428 17.09 5.42 5.68
CA SER A 428 16.59 4.69 4.53
C SER A 428 16.95 3.20 4.60
N GLU A 429 16.22 2.38 3.86
CA GLU A 429 16.57 0.96 3.65
C GLU A 429 17.95 0.79 2.99
N CYS A 430 18.37 1.74 2.16
CA CYS A 430 19.72 1.74 1.57
C CYS A 430 20.80 1.86 2.65
N GLU A 431 20.65 2.79 3.60
CA GLU A 431 21.63 2.99 4.67
C GLU A 431 21.78 1.74 5.55
N LEU A 432 20.67 1.05 5.82
CA LEU A 432 20.67 -0.22 6.54
C LEU A 432 21.52 -1.26 5.80
N HIS A 433 21.29 -1.45 4.49
CA HIS A 433 22.07 -2.43 3.70
C HIS A 433 23.54 -2.03 3.53
N VAL A 434 23.85 -0.74 3.39
CA VAL A 434 25.25 -0.26 3.33
C VAL A 434 25.98 -0.61 4.62
N ARG A 435 25.34 -0.39 5.78
CA ARG A 435 25.91 -0.76 7.07
C ARG A 435 26.04 -2.27 7.22
N ALA A 436 25.03 -3.03 6.80
CA ALA A 436 25.04 -4.50 6.79
C ALA A 436 26.27 -5.04 6.07
N CYS A 437 26.54 -4.51 4.87
CA CYS A 437 27.68 -4.90 4.06
C CYS A 437 29.03 -4.50 4.70
N LYS A 438 29.16 -3.25 5.16
CA LYS A 438 30.42 -2.73 5.74
C LYS A 438 30.80 -3.41 7.05
N GLU A 439 29.82 -3.67 7.90
CA GLU A 439 30.02 -4.30 9.22
C GLU A 439 29.95 -5.83 9.15
N GLN A 440 29.67 -6.41 7.97
CA GLN A 440 29.45 -7.85 7.78
C GLN A 440 28.42 -8.39 8.79
N ALA A 441 27.31 -7.65 8.90
CA ALA A 441 26.25 -7.89 9.87
C ALA A 441 24.94 -8.25 9.16
N ASP A 442 24.23 -9.25 9.68
CA ASP A 442 22.91 -9.65 9.17
C ASP A 442 21.82 -8.70 9.66
N LEU A 443 21.83 -7.49 9.09
CA LEU A 443 20.85 -6.44 9.35
C LEU A 443 19.71 -6.55 8.35
N ARG A 444 18.47 -6.56 8.86
CA ARG A 444 17.23 -6.69 8.08
C ARG A 444 16.26 -5.60 8.48
N VAL A 445 15.40 -5.19 7.55
CA VAL A 445 14.26 -4.32 7.87
C VAL A 445 13.22 -5.13 8.63
N VAL A 446 12.93 -4.75 9.87
CA VAL A 446 11.89 -5.36 10.71
C VAL A 446 10.55 -4.68 10.48
N SER A 447 10.53 -3.36 10.42
CA SER A 447 9.32 -2.57 10.17
C SER A 447 9.65 -1.28 9.44
N GLN A 448 8.65 -0.76 8.72
CA GLN A 448 8.72 0.56 8.09
C GLN A 448 8.54 1.65 9.16
N GLY A 449 9.32 2.73 9.08
CA GLY A 449 9.35 3.81 10.06
C GLY A 449 10.51 3.71 11.07
N GLU A 450 10.62 4.70 11.96
CA GLU A 450 11.61 4.68 13.04
C GLU A 450 11.30 3.57 14.05
N CYS A 451 12.34 2.96 14.63
CA CYS A 451 12.15 2.05 15.75
C CYS A 451 11.49 2.79 16.93
N ARG A 452 10.36 2.28 17.42
CA ARG A 452 9.75 2.83 18.64
C ARG A 452 10.60 2.50 19.86
N THR A 453 10.93 3.53 20.64
CA THR A 453 11.52 3.34 21.95
C THR A 453 10.45 2.85 22.93
N CYS A 454 10.75 1.74 23.59
CA CYS A 454 10.00 1.23 24.73
C CYS A 454 10.64 1.82 25.98
N GLY A 455 10.11 2.94 26.48
CA GLY A 455 10.85 3.79 27.42
C GLY A 455 12.08 4.41 26.75
N ASP A 456 13.26 4.16 27.31
CA ASP A 456 14.55 4.68 26.82
C ASP A 456 15.28 3.71 25.85
N THR A 457 14.70 2.56 25.55
CA THR A 457 15.38 1.48 24.81
C THR A 457 14.53 0.93 23.66
N VAL A 458 15.15 0.57 22.55
CA VAL A 458 14.48 -0.17 21.46
C VAL A 458 14.54 -1.67 21.76
N CYS A 459 13.41 -2.36 21.60
CA CYS A 459 13.31 -3.80 21.82
C CYS A 459 13.94 -4.56 20.65
N ALA A 460 15.03 -5.28 20.92
CA ALA A 460 15.74 -6.13 19.96
C ALA A 460 15.36 -7.62 20.11
N TRP A 461 15.78 -8.44 19.14
CA TRP A 461 15.72 -9.91 19.21
C TRP A 461 14.31 -10.51 19.36
N GLY A 462 13.28 -9.84 18.85
CA GLY A 462 11.89 -10.32 18.95
C GLY A 462 11.21 -10.00 20.29
N ALA A 463 11.80 -9.13 21.12
CA ALA A 463 11.13 -8.61 22.31
C ALA A 463 9.97 -7.67 21.94
N ARG A 464 8.84 -7.82 22.62
CA ARG A 464 7.66 -6.96 22.51
C ARG A 464 7.73 -5.86 23.59
N CYS A 465 7.33 -4.65 23.25
CA CYS A 465 7.17 -3.60 24.24
C CYS A 465 5.87 -3.80 25.05
N VAL A 466 5.99 -3.98 26.36
CA VAL A 466 4.88 -4.02 27.32
C VAL A 466 5.18 -3.00 28.41
N GLU A 467 4.32 -1.99 28.59
CA GLU A 467 4.45 -0.98 29.65
C GLU A 467 5.87 -0.35 29.79
N ASN A 468 6.47 0.06 28.66
CA ASN A 468 7.84 0.61 28.60
C ASN A 468 8.97 -0.36 28.99
N LYS A 469 8.72 -1.67 28.97
CA LYS A 469 9.75 -2.71 29.10
C LYS A 469 9.73 -3.68 27.92
N CYS A 470 10.92 -4.07 27.48
CA CYS A 470 11.06 -5.10 26.46
C CYS A 470 10.90 -6.49 27.10
N GLU A 471 9.80 -7.15 26.78
CA GLU A 471 9.47 -8.48 27.28
C GLU A 471 9.43 -9.49 26.13
N CYS A 472 10.04 -10.66 26.35
CA CYS A 472 9.97 -11.75 25.39
C CYS A 472 8.57 -12.37 25.39
N GLN A 473 8.02 -12.62 24.19
CA GLN A 473 6.71 -13.23 24.04
C GLN A 473 6.66 -14.59 24.74
N GLN A 474 5.60 -14.83 25.53
CA GLN A 474 5.30 -16.15 26.05
C GLN A 474 4.57 -16.94 24.96
N CYS A 475 5.06 -18.15 24.68
CA CYS A 475 4.45 -19.05 23.73
C CYS A 475 3.40 -19.89 24.47
N ALA A 476 2.12 -19.53 24.33
CA ALA A 476 1.02 -20.23 24.98
C ALA A 476 0.06 -20.76 23.91
N GLY A 477 -0.11 -22.09 23.86
CA GLY A 477 -1.03 -22.74 22.92
C GLY A 477 -0.49 -22.96 21.50
N GLU A 478 0.80 -22.74 21.27
CA GLU A 478 1.46 -23.05 19.99
C GLU A 478 1.51 -24.55 19.74
N ALA A 479 1.29 -24.97 18.49
CA ALA A 479 1.38 -26.37 18.11
C ALA A 479 2.84 -26.85 18.21
N PHE A 480 3.04 -28.10 18.65
CA PHE A 480 4.35 -28.73 18.63
C PHE A 480 4.78 -28.96 17.17
N SER A 481 5.84 -28.28 16.76
CA SER A 481 6.41 -28.33 15.41
C SER A 481 7.91 -28.04 15.50
N PRO A 482 8.72 -29.06 15.83
CA PRO A 482 10.11 -28.86 16.23
C PRO A 482 10.93 -28.20 15.12
N VAL A 483 11.83 -27.31 15.52
CA VAL A 483 12.76 -26.60 14.63
C VAL A 483 14.17 -26.62 15.20
N CYS A 484 15.16 -26.87 14.35
CA CYS A 484 16.57 -26.79 14.73
C CYS A 484 17.04 -25.35 14.58
N GLY A 485 17.58 -24.77 15.65
CA GLY A 485 18.17 -23.43 15.64
C GLY A 485 19.58 -23.41 15.09
N SER A 486 20.02 -22.24 14.62
CA SER A 486 21.39 -21.98 14.16
C SER A 486 22.44 -22.09 15.28
N ASP A 487 22.01 -22.18 16.53
CA ASP A 487 22.83 -22.45 17.70
C ASP A 487 23.02 -23.95 17.98
N GLY A 488 22.45 -24.81 17.13
CA GLY A 488 22.54 -26.27 17.25
C GLY A 488 21.53 -26.86 18.25
N ASN A 489 20.59 -26.07 18.77
CA ASN A 489 19.57 -26.53 19.71
C ASN A 489 18.23 -26.78 19.01
N THR A 490 17.52 -27.84 19.43
CA THR A 490 16.16 -28.11 18.98
C THR A 490 15.16 -27.33 19.84
N TYR A 491 14.21 -26.67 19.20
CA TYR A 491 13.11 -25.94 19.84
C TYR A 491 11.77 -26.58 19.50
N ASP A 492 10.84 -26.60 20.45
CA ASP A 492 9.52 -27.27 20.31
C ASP A 492 8.66 -26.66 19.20
N ASN A 493 8.85 -25.38 18.92
CA ASN A 493 8.23 -24.63 17.83
C ASN A 493 9.01 -23.34 17.55
N GLU A 494 8.66 -22.66 16.46
CA GLU A 494 9.34 -21.43 16.06
C GLU A 494 9.14 -20.28 17.06
N CYS A 495 8.03 -20.27 17.81
CA CYS A 495 7.83 -19.28 18.88
C CYS A 495 8.88 -19.45 19.98
N GLU A 496 9.14 -20.67 20.45
CA GLU A 496 10.13 -20.93 21.50
C GLU A 496 11.56 -20.65 21.03
N LEU A 497 11.86 -20.85 19.74
CA LEU A 497 13.12 -20.42 19.12
C LEU A 497 13.26 -18.90 19.17
N ARG A 498 12.25 -18.14 18.72
CA ARG A 498 12.25 -16.66 18.75
C ARG A 498 12.34 -16.13 20.19
N ARG A 499 11.62 -16.76 21.13
CA ARG A 499 11.69 -16.44 22.56
C ARG A 499 13.08 -16.66 23.14
N SER A 500 13.74 -17.74 22.75
CA SER A 500 15.11 -18.04 23.18
C SER A 500 16.11 -17.04 22.60
N SER A 501 15.94 -16.65 21.34
CA SER A 501 16.72 -15.56 20.73
C SER A 501 16.58 -14.25 21.52
N CYS A 502 15.36 -13.92 21.94
CA CYS A 502 15.04 -12.76 22.77
C CYS A 502 15.71 -12.80 24.15
N ILE A 503 15.59 -13.92 24.88
CA ILE A 503 16.12 -14.08 26.24
C ILE A 503 17.65 -14.04 26.22
N GLN A 504 18.26 -14.72 25.26
CA GLN A 504 19.72 -14.85 25.15
C GLN A 504 20.37 -13.60 24.55
N LYS A 505 19.59 -12.65 24.01
CA LYS A 505 20.07 -11.49 23.25
C LYS A 505 21.05 -11.88 22.15
N LYS A 506 20.78 -13.01 21.51
CA LYS A 506 21.61 -13.63 20.48
C LYS A 506 20.72 -14.07 19.33
N LYS A 507 21.18 -13.84 18.10
CA LYS A 507 20.46 -14.29 16.90
C LYS A 507 20.45 -15.82 16.85
N ILE A 508 19.25 -16.38 16.82
CA ILE A 508 18.99 -17.81 16.61
C ILE A 508 17.98 -17.87 15.47
N ASP A 509 18.41 -18.30 14.29
CA ASP A 509 17.51 -18.53 13.15
C ASP A 509 17.14 -20.01 13.06
N ALA A 510 16.01 -20.34 12.44
CA ALA A 510 15.69 -21.73 12.12
C ALA A 510 16.63 -22.23 11.01
N ALA A 511 17.46 -23.22 11.33
CA ALA A 511 18.40 -23.86 10.41
C ALA A 511 17.71 -24.96 9.57
N LYS A 512 16.91 -25.82 10.21
CA LYS A 512 16.10 -26.84 9.53
C LYS A 512 14.79 -27.13 10.28
N PRO A 513 13.71 -27.50 9.59
CA PRO A 513 12.53 -28.09 10.23
C PRO A 513 12.89 -29.46 10.83
N GLY A 514 12.33 -29.78 11.99
CA GLY A 514 12.67 -30.98 12.77
C GLY A 514 13.74 -30.72 13.84
N SER A 515 14.17 -31.79 14.52
CA SER A 515 15.23 -31.71 15.53
C SER A 515 16.61 -31.62 14.90
N CYS A 516 17.56 -31.03 15.62
CA CYS A 516 18.96 -30.99 15.20
C CYS A 516 19.59 -32.39 15.10
N ASP A 517 19.08 -33.36 15.87
CA ASP A 517 19.63 -34.72 15.98
C ASP A 517 19.24 -35.68 14.84
N GLU A 518 18.30 -35.31 13.97
CA GLU A 518 17.90 -36.13 12.82
C GLU A 518 18.85 -35.91 11.62
N ASP A 519 20.11 -36.34 11.77
CA ASP A 519 20.97 -36.86 10.68
C ASP A 519 22.28 -37.46 11.25
N CYS A 520 22.17 -38.69 11.75
CA CYS A 520 23.27 -39.66 11.81
C CYS A 520 22.69 -41.07 11.59
N GLY A 521 22.21 -41.33 10.37
CA GLY A 521 21.73 -42.64 9.94
C GLY A 521 22.21 -42.93 8.52
N SER A 522 23.00 -44.00 8.39
CA SER A 522 23.82 -44.43 7.24
C SER A 522 23.11 -44.69 5.92
#